data_AF-A0A8T4RIX4-F1
#
_entry.id   AF-A0A8T4RIX4-F1
#
_cell.length_a   1.000
_cell.length_b   1.000
_cell.length_c   1.000
_cell.angle_alpha   90.00
_cell.angle_beta   90.00
_cell.angle_gamma   90.00
#
_symmetry.space_group_name_H-M   'P 1'
#
loop_
_entity.id
_entity.type
_entity.pdbx_description
1 polymer ?
#
loop_
_entity_poly.entity_id
_entity_poly.type
_entity_poly.pdbx_seq_one_letter_code
_entity_poly.pdbx_strand_id
1 'polypeptide(L)' 'MKPFVTQDTTFEELRSKYPDSLKIMAGFGVVCHENNTSKAEIVGNLAKMARMTDKELVMMLEKINKALQKK' A
#
# COMPACT_ATOMS: atom_id res chain seq x y z
N MET A 1 -15.77 10.80 5.51
CA MET A 1 -14.32 10.99 5.32
C MET A 1 -13.89 10.16 4.13
N LYS A 2 -13.21 10.75 3.13
CA LYS A 2 -12.63 9.96 2.04
C LYS A 2 -11.56 9.02 2.63
N PRO A 3 -11.53 7.74 2.25
CA PRO A 3 -10.46 6.86 2.70
C PRO A 3 -9.13 7.37 2.16
N PHE A 4 -8.18 7.64 3.06
CA PHE A 4 -6.84 8.10 2.71
C PHE A 4 -5.82 7.07 3.21
N VAL A 5 -5.23 6.32 2.28
CA VAL A 5 -4.15 5.39 2.56
C VAL A 5 -2.87 6.20 2.77
N THR A 6 -2.18 5.93 3.88
CA THR A 6 -0.90 6.54 4.26
C THR A 6 0.18 5.48 4.42
N GLN A 7 1.42 5.91 4.64
CA GLN A 7 2.52 5.00 4.97
C GLN A 7 2.28 4.20 6.27
N ASP A 8 1.46 4.72 7.19
CA ASP A 8 1.11 4.09 8.47
C ASP A 8 -0.09 3.16 8.37
N THR A 9 -0.75 3.12 7.20
CA THR A 9 -1.84 2.17 6.97
C THR A 9 -1.30 0.75 7.02
N THR A 10 -1.98 -0.12 7.76
CA THR A 10 -1.56 -1.52 7.90
C THR A 10 -1.93 -2.33 6.67
N PHE A 11 -1.18 -3.39 6.42
CA PHE A 11 -1.44 -4.35 5.36
C PHE A 11 -2.84 -4.98 5.49
N GLU A 12 -3.26 -5.30 6.71
CA GLU A 12 -4.59 -5.84 6.98
C GLU A 12 -5.70 -4.84 6.62
N GLU A 13 -5.57 -3.57 6.99
CA GLU A 13 -6.55 -2.55 6.61
C GLU A 13 -6.61 -2.36 5.09
N LEU A 14 -5.44 -2.36 4.44
CA LEU A 14 -5.34 -2.21 3.00
C LEU A 14 -6.02 -3.38 2.28
N ARG A 15 -5.76 -4.61 2.72
CA ARG A 15 -6.36 -5.84 2.18
C ARG A 15 -7.87 -5.88 2.40
N SER A 16 -8.32 -5.53 3.61
CA SER A 16 -9.72 -5.64 4.01
C SER A 16 -10.61 -4.56 3.38
N LYS A 17 -10.14 -3.31 3.40
CA LYS A 17 -10.92 -2.15 2.92
C LYS A 17 -10.66 -1.84 1.45
N TYR A 18 -9.46 -2.09 0.95
CA TYR A 18 -8.98 -1.63 -0.36
C TYR A 18 -8.21 -2.71 -1.14
N PRO A 19 -8.75 -3.92 -1.36
CA PRO A 19 -7.99 -5.03 -1.97
C PRO A 19 -7.36 -4.69 -3.33
N ASP A 20 -7.94 -3.78 -4.11
CA ASP A 20 -7.36 -3.33 -5.38
C ASP A 20 -6.08 -2.52 -5.23
N SER A 21 -5.85 -1.88 -4.07
CA SER A 21 -4.61 -1.14 -3.79
C SER A 21 -3.39 -2.06 -3.71
N LEU A 22 -3.58 -3.35 -3.38
CA LEU A 22 -2.52 -4.37 -3.43
C LEU A 22 -1.97 -4.58 -4.84
N LYS A 23 -2.82 -4.49 -5.87
CA LYS A 23 -2.38 -4.57 -7.28
C LYS A 23 -1.51 -3.38 -7.65
N ILE A 24 -1.84 -2.20 -7.12
CA ILE A 24 -1.04 -0.98 -7.34
C ILE A 24 0.32 -1.17 -6.65
N MET A 25 0.34 -1.59 -5.38
CA MET A 25 1.58 -1.88 -4.65
C MET A 25 2.48 -2.89 -5.37
N ALA A 26 1.91 -3.98 -5.87
CA ALA A 26 2.64 -4.97 -6.67
C ALA A 26 3.25 -4.38 -7.94
N GLY A 27 2.56 -3.42 -8.59
CA GLY A 27 3.08 -2.68 -9.74
C GLY A 27 4.30 -1.79 -9.44
N PHE A 28 4.54 -1.47 -8.16
CA PHE A 28 5.76 -0.78 -7.69
C PHE A 28 6.80 -1.74 -7.12
N GLY A 29 6.62 -3.06 -7.29
CA GLY A 29 7.56 -4.07 -6.77
C GLY A 29 7.34 -4.43 -5.30
N VAL A 30 6.31 -3.89 -4.65
CA VAL A 30 5.93 -4.29 -3.28
C VAL A 30 5.08 -5.55 -3.36
N VAL A 31 5.73 -6.70 -3.21
CA VAL A 31 5.07 -8.01 -3.23
C VAL A 31 4.80 -8.45 -1.79
N CYS A 32 3.53 -8.41 -1.39
CA CYS A 32 3.09 -8.90 -0.09
C CYS A 32 2.53 -10.31 -0.25
N HIS A 33 3.20 -11.31 0.34
CA HIS A 33 2.67 -12.67 0.42
C HIS A 33 1.84 -12.81 1.67
N GLU A 34 0.57 -13.22 1.55
CA GLU A 34 -0.36 -13.31 2.69
C GLU A 34 0.15 -14.21 3.84
N ASN A 35 1.04 -15.16 3.54
CA ASN A 35 1.63 -16.08 4.52
C ASN A 35 2.93 -15.56 5.15
N ASN A 36 3.54 -14.50 4.62
CA ASN A 36 4.85 -14.00 5.05
C ASN A 36 4.80 -12.53 5.50
N THR A 37 3.78 -11.79 5.09
CA THR A 37 3.58 -10.40 5.49
C THR A 37 2.76 -10.32 6.77
N SER A 38 3.32 -9.71 7.81
CA SER A 38 2.59 -9.46 9.06
C SER A 38 1.35 -8.60 8.78
N LYS A 39 0.21 -8.95 9.38
CA LYS A 39 -1.04 -8.19 9.28
C LYS A 39 -0.89 -6.74 9.77
N ALA A 40 -0.09 -6.57 10.81
CA ALA A 40 0.24 -5.28 11.41
C ALA A 40 1.35 -4.53 10.65
N GLU A 41 1.93 -5.12 9.60
CA GLU A 41 2.97 -4.44 8.82
C GLU A 41 2.38 -3.22 8.11
N ILE A 42 3.08 -2.08 8.16
CA ILE A 42 2.61 -0.85 7.56
C ILE A 42 3.15 -0.67 6.13
N VAL A 43 2.42 0.04 5.28
CA VAL A 43 2.80 0.29 3.88
C VAL A 43 4.21 0.87 3.75
N GLY A 44 4.59 1.78 4.64
CA GLY A 44 5.92 2.40 4.63
C GLY A 44 7.05 1.39 4.82
N ASN A 45 6.87 0.41 5.70
CA ASN A 45 7.85 -0.65 5.91
C ASN A 45 7.89 -1.62 4.72
N LEU A 46 6.72 -1.97 4.16
CA LEU A 46 6.64 -2.81 2.96
C LEU A 46 7.37 -2.17 1.77
N ALA A 47 7.21 -0.85 1.59
CA ALA A 47 7.92 -0.10 0.56
C ALA A 47 9.44 -0.10 0.81
N LYS A 48 9.89 0.06 2.07
CA LYS A 48 11.31 -0.06 2.43
C LYS A 48 11.89 -1.44 2.16
N MET A 49 11.13 -2.51 2.46
CA MET A 49 11.54 -3.89 2.16
C MET A 49 11.70 -4.12 0.65
N ALA A 50 10.85 -3.47 -0.16
CA ALA A 50 10.96 -3.46 -1.61
C ALA A 50 12.06 -2.53 -2.16
N ARG A 51 12.86 -1.91 -1.28
CA ARG A 51 13.93 -0.94 -1.62
C ARG A 51 13.42 0.29 -2.38
N MET A 52 12.17 0.69 -2.14
CA MET A 52 11.63 1.92 -2.72
C MET A 52 12.25 3.15 -2.09
N THR A 53 12.43 4.18 -2.91
CA THR A 53 12.75 5.53 -2.45
C THR A 53 11.51 6.24 -1.89
N ASP A 54 11.71 7.28 -1.08
CA ASP A 54 10.61 8.10 -0.54
C ASP A 54 9.75 8.70 -1.66
N LYS A 55 10.37 9.09 -2.80
CA LYS A 55 9.66 9.60 -3.96
C LYS A 55 8.73 8.54 -4.57
N GLU A 56 9.20 7.30 -4.69
CA GLU A 56 8.37 6.20 -5.19
C GLU A 56 7.25 5.84 -4.23
N LEU A 57 7.51 5.90 -2.91
CA LEU A 57 6.49 5.71 -1.89
C LEU A 57 5.37 6.75 -2.01
N VAL A 58 5.73 8.03 -2.13
CA VAL A 58 4.75 9.10 -2.34
C VAL A 58 3.94 8.86 -3.62
N MET A 59 4.59 8.55 -4.74
CA MET A 59 3.89 8.26 -6.01
C MET A 59 2.96 7.05 -5.91
N MET A 60 3.35 6.00 -5.18
CA MET A 60 2.52 4.82 -4.96
C MET A 60 1.28 5.18 -4.14
N LEU A 61 1.45 5.89 -3.02
CA LEU A 61 0.35 6.34 -2.16
C LEU A 61 -0.63 7.26 -2.92
N GLU A 62 -0.11 8.18 -3.73
CA GLU A 62 -0.93 9.04 -4.58
C GLU A 62 -1.75 8.23 -5.60
N LYS A 63 -1.14 7.24 -6.26
CA LYS A 63 -1.88 6.37 -7.20
C LYS A 63 -2.96 5.55 -6.51
N ILE A 64 -2.68 5.01 -5.32
CA ILE A 64 -3.68 4.30 -4.51
C ILE A 64 -4.85 5.24 -4.17
N ASN A 65 -4.56 6.39 -3.58
CA ASN A 65 -5.60 7.34 -3.18
C ASN A 65 -6.39 7.88 -4.38
N LYS A 66 -5.76 8.09 -5.53
CA LYS A 66 -6.44 8.48 -6.77
C LYS A 66 -7.37 7.38 -7.28
N ALA A 67 -6.98 6.10 -7.17
CA ALA A 67 -7.84 4.98 -7.54
C ALA A 67 -9.05 4.86 -6.60
N LEU A 68 -8.86 5.12 -5.30
CA LEU A 68 -9.93 5.10 -4.30
C LEU A 68 -10.94 6.25 -4.48
N GLN A 69 -10.51 7.41 -4.96
CA GLN A 69 -11.40 8.55 -5.21
C GLN A 69 -12.27 8.42 -6.48
N LYS A 70 -11.98 7.45 -7.35
CA LYS A 70 -12.75 7.20 -8.57
C LYS A 70 -13.86 6.15 -8.39
N LYS A 71 -13.94 5.53 -7.21
CA LYS A 71 -15.00 4.61 -6.81
C LYS A 71 -15.98 5.32 -5.89
#